data_AF-A0A0L0S5D4-F1
#
_entry.id   AF-A0A0L0S5D4-F1
#
_cell.length_a   1.000
_cell.length_b   1.000
_cell.length_c   1.000
_cell.angle_alpha   90.00
_cell.angle_beta   90.00
_cell.angle_gamma   90.00
#
_symmetry.space_group_name_H-M   'P 1'
#
loop_
_entity.id
_entity.type
_entity.pdbx_description
1 polymer ?
#
loop_
_entity_poly.entity_id
_entity_poly.type
_entity_poly.pdbx_seq_one_letter_code
_entity_poly.pdbx_strand_id
1 'polypeptide(L)'
;MHRHWRPSSLARTWSTLGARIGRPQQASEPAAASPLHATTLKISFRPVVVIQTHRAMSTDTPAPELQEPHILRKSVIASANWVSLKKIEWVDPRGVTRSWETAERTTRSGDCDAVAILALLKGGPKPTETVLTLQYRPPVDKLCVELPAGLIDKGETAEKAAVRELKEETGYHGNVVRTTGIQVNDPGLTNANMKLCILDVDRSLPENMHPVATPEDGEFIDRRLVPVRELLAKLEAFQQEGLAVDARLMHLAIGMNLSGFLTDTVDGSS
;
A
#
# COMPACT_ATOMS: atom_id res chain seq x y z
N MET A 1 1.63 -31.90 -29.83
CA MET A 1 2.99 -32.09 -29.26
C MET A 1 3.12 -31.19 -28.04
N HIS A 2 2.76 -31.70 -26.86
CA HIS A 2 2.84 -30.96 -25.60
C HIS A 2 4.19 -31.23 -24.93
N ARG A 3 4.92 -30.17 -24.53
CA ARG A 3 6.08 -30.29 -23.64
C ARG A 3 5.67 -29.75 -22.27
N HIS A 4 5.54 -30.65 -21.30
CA HIS A 4 5.40 -30.33 -19.89
C HIS A 4 6.72 -29.77 -19.35
N TRP A 5 6.66 -28.65 -18.64
CA TRP A 5 7.79 -28.11 -17.89
C TRP A 5 7.88 -28.84 -16.54
N ARG A 6 9.02 -29.50 -16.28
CA ARG A 6 9.35 -30.08 -14.97
C ARG A 6 10.33 -29.14 -14.25
N PRO A 7 10.11 -28.81 -12.96
CA PRO A 7 11.03 -27.96 -12.21
C PRO A 7 12.20 -28.79 -11.66
N SER A 8 13.37 -28.69 -12.28
CA SER A 8 14.62 -29.13 -11.66
C SER A 8 15.83 -28.43 -12.29
N SER A 9 16.35 -27.39 -11.63
CA SER A 9 17.80 -27.05 -11.58
C SER A 9 18.14 -25.68 -10.98
N LEU A 10 17.18 -24.78 -10.71
CA LEU A 10 17.51 -23.44 -10.21
C LEU A 10 17.67 -23.30 -8.67
N ALA A 11 17.47 -24.38 -7.91
CA ALA A 11 17.57 -24.36 -6.44
C ALA A 11 18.96 -24.75 -5.87
N ARG A 12 20.03 -24.84 -6.67
CA ARG A 12 21.33 -25.40 -6.20
C ARG A 12 22.60 -24.57 -6.41
N THR A 13 22.52 -23.30 -6.79
CA THR A 13 23.74 -22.49 -6.99
C THR A 13 23.63 -21.09 -6.39
N TRP A 14 23.34 -20.99 -5.09
CA TRP A 14 23.66 -19.78 -4.30
C TRP A 14 24.08 -20.12 -2.84
N SER A 15 24.66 -21.30 -2.61
CA SER A 15 25.12 -21.74 -1.28
C SER A 15 26.64 -21.96 -1.15
N THR A 16 27.46 -21.54 -2.12
CA THR A 16 28.93 -21.80 -2.10
C THR A 16 29.82 -20.56 -2.24
N LEU A 17 29.37 -19.39 -1.76
CA LEU A 17 30.24 -18.22 -1.61
C LEU A 17 30.09 -17.57 -0.21
N GLY A 18 30.38 -18.35 0.83
CA GLY A 18 30.35 -17.86 2.22
C GLY A 18 31.17 -18.66 3.22
N ALA A 19 32.04 -19.56 2.77
CA ALA A 19 32.81 -20.44 3.67
C ALA A 19 34.28 -20.00 3.76
N ARG A 20 34.59 -18.99 4.57
CA ARG A 20 35.92 -18.76 5.16
C ARG A 20 35.85 -17.83 6.39
N ILE A 21 35.11 -18.21 7.43
CA ILE A 21 35.28 -17.68 8.78
C ILE A 21 35.07 -18.83 9.78
N GLY A 22 35.93 -18.91 10.80
CA GLY A 22 36.20 -20.09 11.63
C GLY A 22 35.02 -20.66 12.44
N ARG A 23 35.19 -21.92 12.87
CA ARG A 23 34.26 -22.67 13.74
C ARG A 23 33.98 -21.92 15.05
N PRO A 24 32.71 -21.75 15.44
CA PRO A 24 32.34 -21.56 16.84
C PRO A 24 32.09 -22.92 17.51
N GLN A 25 32.40 -22.98 18.81
CA GLN A 25 32.19 -24.11 19.71
C GLN A 25 30.70 -24.49 19.86
N GLN A 26 30.45 -25.75 20.22
CA GLN A 26 29.14 -26.31 20.58
C GLN A 26 28.41 -25.41 21.59
N ALA A 27 27.25 -24.88 21.19
CA ALA A 27 26.28 -24.27 22.08
C ALA A 27 25.22 -25.30 22.47
N SER A 28 24.93 -25.37 23.77
CA SER A 28 23.90 -26.19 24.41
C SER A 28 22.47 -25.85 23.92
N GLU A 29 21.57 -26.83 23.98
CA GLU A 29 20.14 -26.72 23.63
C GLU A 29 19.45 -25.51 24.31
N PRO A 30 18.53 -24.80 23.61
CA PRO A 30 17.77 -23.74 24.24
C PRO A 30 16.62 -24.33 25.06
N ALA A 31 16.48 -23.83 26.29
CA ALA A 31 15.35 -24.08 27.16
C ALA A 31 14.03 -23.57 26.55
N ALA A 32 12.93 -24.24 26.90
CA ALA A 32 11.57 -23.95 26.44
C ALA A 32 11.19 -22.47 26.56
N ALA A 33 10.61 -21.92 25.50
CA ALA A 33 10.13 -20.55 25.46
C ALA A 33 8.87 -20.37 26.34
N SER A 34 8.95 -19.48 27.33
CA SER A 34 7.81 -18.99 28.11
C SER A 34 6.91 -18.08 27.25
N PRO A 35 5.59 -18.02 27.53
CA PRO A 35 4.65 -17.21 26.75
C PRO A 35 4.95 -15.71 26.92
N LEU A 36 5.06 -15.01 25.79
CA LEU A 36 5.18 -13.55 25.73
C LEU A 36 3.90 -12.92 26.27
N HIS A 37 4.01 -12.22 27.39
CA HIS A 37 2.97 -11.33 27.87
C HIS A 37 2.81 -10.16 26.89
N ALA A 38 1.59 -9.96 26.40
CA ALA A 38 1.19 -8.77 25.68
C ALA A 38 1.48 -7.55 26.56
N THR A 39 2.53 -6.80 26.24
CA THR A 39 2.85 -5.58 26.97
C THR A 39 2.06 -4.45 26.34
N THR A 40 0.95 -4.07 26.97
CA THR A 40 0.18 -2.87 26.60
C THR A 40 1.07 -1.64 26.76
N LEU A 41 1.45 -1.00 25.66
CA LEU A 41 2.10 0.32 25.70
C LEU A 41 1.08 1.35 26.22
N LYS A 42 1.15 1.66 27.52
CA LYS A 42 0.44 2.82 28.09
C LYS A 42 1.19 4.09 27.69
N ILE A 43 0.74 4.75 26.64
CA ILE A 43 1.21 6.08 26.27
C ILE A 43 0.65 7.07 27.32
N SER A 44 1.51 7.52 28.24
CA SER A 44 1.18 8.56 29.21
C SER A 44 1.41 9.93 28.58
N PHE A 45 0.33 10.64 28.25
CA PHE A 45 0.40 12.05 27.90
C PHE A 45 0.61 12.86 29.19
N ARG A 46 1.82 13.38 29.40
CA ARG A 46 2.04 14.43 30.40
C ARG A 46 1.55 15.75 29.82
N PRO A 47 0.71 16.53 30.53
CA PRO A 47 0.34 17.86 30.07
C PRO A 47 1.61 18.71 30.01
N VAL A 48 1.94 19.20 28.82
CA VAL A 48 2.96 20.24 28.64
C VAL A 48 2.33 21.53 29.15
N VAL A 49 2.74 21.99 30.32
CA VAL A 49 2.44 23.34 30.79
C VAL A 49 3.28 24.29 29.94
N VAL A 50 2.65 24.92 28.94
CA VAL A 50 3.26 26.01 28.17
C VAL A 50 3.27 27.23 29.08
N ILE A 51 4.42 27.55 29.68
CA ILE A 51 4.63 28.84 30.33
C ILE A 51 4.74 29.88 29.22
N GLN A 52 3.64 30.58 28.96
CA GLN A 52 3.57 31.65 27.97
C GLN A 52 4.22 32.90 28.56
N THR A 53 5.53 33.05 28.38
CA THR A 53 6.21 34.33 28.65
C THR A 53 5.77 35.32 27.58
N HIS A 54 4.80 36.17 27.89
CA HIS A 54 4.43 37.30 27.03
C HIS A 54 5.57 38.33 27.01
N ARG A 55 6.50 38.18 26.07
CA ARG A 55 7.38 39.27 25.67
C ARG A 55 6.61 40.07 24.62
N ALA A 56 6.12 41.25 24.99
CA ALA A 56 5.51 42.19 24.06
C ALA A 56 6.57 42.61 23.03
N MET A 57 6.52 42.01 21.84
CA MET A 57 7.20 42.54 20.67
C MET A 57 6.21 43.47 19.96
N SER A 58 6.49 44.76 20.03
CA SER A 58 5.92 45.74 19.11
C SER A 58 6.41 45.41 17.71
N THR A 59 5.50 44.96 16.85
CA THR A 59 5.70 44.97 15.39
C THR A 59 4.41 45.48 14.77
N ASP A 60 4.35 46.81 14.57
CA ASP A 60 3.24 47.52 13.93
C ASP A 60 3.25 47.34 12.40
N THR A 61 3.77 46.19 11.93
CA THR A 61 3.80 45.83 10.51
C THR A 61 2.67 44.84 10.26
N PRO A 62 1.69 45.16 9.38
CA PRO A 62 0.66 44.21 9.01
C PRO A 62 1.33 42.93 8.50
N ALA A 63 0.81 41.78 8.92
CA ALA A 63 1.24 40.51 8.33
C ALA A 63 1.03 40.58 6.81
N PRO A 64 1.98 40.09 5.99
CA PRO A 64 1.83 40.15 4.55
C PRO A 64 0.57 39.42 4.11
N GLU A 65 -0.19 40.04 3.19
CA GLU A 65 -1.38 39.45 2.61
C GLU A 65 -1.01 38.14 1.89
N LEU A 66 -1.71 37.06 2.23
CA LEU A 66 -1.48 35.74 1.63
C LEU A 66 -2.40 35.54 0.44
N GLN A 67 -1.88 34.90 -0.61
CA GLN A 67 -2.63 34.52 -1.82
C GLN A 67 -2.78 32.99 -1.96
N GLU A 68 -3.69 32.55 -2.82
CA GLU A 68 -3.79 31.13 -3.17
C GLU A 68 -2.58 30.67 -4.00
N PRO A 69 -1.89 29.59 -3.58
CA PRO A 69 -0.78 29.05 -4.35
C PRO A 69 -1.29 28.38 -5.62
N HIS A 70 -0.59 28.60 -6.73
CA HIS A 70 -0.96 28.02 -8.02
C HIS A 70 0.26 27.77 -8.91
N ILE A 71 0.11 26.84 -9.83
CA ILE A 71 1.13 26.50 -10.83
C ILE A 71 1.15 27.58 -11.91
N LEU A 72 2.33 28.12 -12.19
CA LEU A 72 2.58 29.03 -13.31
C LEU A 72 2.86 28.26 -14.59
N ARG A 73 3.72 27.23 -14.50
CA ARG A 73 4.14 26.43 -15.66
C ARG A 73 4.59 25.03 -15.26
N LYS A 74 4.41 24.07 -16.17
CA LYS A 74 5.10 22.78 -16.15
C LYS A 74 5.92 22.61 -17.42
N SER A 75 7.20 22.25 -17.28
CA SER A 75 8.10 21.97 -18.41
C SER A 75 8.69 20.58 -18.30
N VAL A 76 8.70 19.83 -19.40
CA VAL A 76 9.33 18.50 -19.46
C VAL A 76 10.84 18.64 -19.40
N ILE A 77 11.46 17.91 -18.47
CA ILE A 77 12.92 17.76 -18.39
C ILE A 77 13.34 16.54 -19.20
N ALA A 78 12.65 15.41 -18.99
CA ALA A 78 12.86 14.16 -19.72
C ALA A 78 11.54 13.38 -19.83
N SER A 79 11.42 12.55 -20.86
CA SER A 79 10.26 11.65 -21.04
C SER A 79 10.73 10.30 -21.56
N ALA A 80 10.19 9.25 -20.96
CA ALA A 80 10.33 7.86 -21.40
C ALA A 80 8.95 7.29 -21.77
N ASN A 81 8.88 5.97 -21.99
CA ASN A 81 7.64 5.30 -22.40
C ASN A 81 6.54 5.38 -21.33
N TRP A 82 6.90 5.26 -20.05
CA TRP A 82 5.95 5.07 -18.94
C TRP A 82 5.95 6.20 -17.91
N VAL A 83 6.98 7.05 -17.92
CA VAL A 83 7.20 8.12 -16.94
C VAL A 83 7.85 9.34 -17.60
N SER A 84 7.46 10.54 -17.17
CA SER A 84 8.07 11.81 -17.53
C SER A 84 8.50 12.57 -16.29
N LEU A 85 9.73 13.11 -16.33
CA LEU A 85 10.25 14.03 -15.32
C LEU A 85 9.96 15.47 -15.77
N LYS A 86 9.34 16.25 -14.89
CA LYS A 86 8.93 17.63 -15.17
C LYS A 86 9.40 18.58 -14.06
N LYS A 87 9.66 19.83 -14.45
CA LYS A 87 9.84 20.96 -13.54
C LYS A 87 8.53 21.74 -13.47
N ILE A 88 8.07 22.01 -12.25
CA ILE A 88 6.94 22.88 -11.94
C ILE A 88 7.50 24.22 -11.47
N GLU A 89 7.01 25.30 -12.05
CA GLU A 89 7.15 26.66 -11.53
C GLU A 89 5.81 27.06 -10.94
N TRP A 90 5.78 27.45 -9.66
CA TRP A 90 4.56 27.79 -8.93
C TRP A 90 4.79 29.00 -8.03
N VAL A 91 3.73 29.67 -7.63
CA VAL A 91 3.80 30.79 -6.70
C VAL A 91 3.28 30.38 -5.34
N ASP A 92 4.04 30.71 -4.28
CA ASP A 92 3.66 30.40 -2.91
C ASP A 92 2.64 31.42 -2.34
N PRO A 93 2.11 31.16 -1.13
CA PRO A 93 1.17 32.09 -0.51
C PRO A 93 1.71 33.50 -0.26
N ARG A 94 3.03 33.72 -0.34
CA ARG A 94 3.68 35.04 -0.16
C ARG A 94 4.00 35.73 -1.48
N GLY A 95 3.52 35.21 -2.62
CA GLY A 95 3.86 35.77 -3.94
C GLY A 95 5.23 35.35 -4.46
N VAL A 96 5.96 34.46 -3.77
CA VAL A 96 7.30 34.06 -4.17
C VAL A 96 7.22 32.92 -5.17
N THR A 97 7.87 33.09 -6.33
CA THR A 97 8.02 32.02 -7.31
C THR A 97 8.98 30.95 -6.79
N ARG A 98 8.56 29.69 -6.92
CA ARG A 98 9.27 28.50 -6.47
C ARG A 98 9.33 27.47 -7.58
N SER A 99 10.27 26.54 -7.46
CA SER A 99 10.39 25.39 -8.35
C SER A 99 10.18 24.08 -7.59
N TRP A 100 9.64 23.08 -8.29
CA TRP A 100 9.50 21.70 -7.83
C TRP A 100 9.80 20.73 -8.97
N GLU A 101 10.37 19.57 -8.67
CA GLU A 101 10.56 18.50 -9.66
C GLU A 101 9.56 17.39 -9.39
N THR A 102 8.93 16.85 -10.44
CA THR A 102 7.91 15.82 -10.30
C THR A 102 8.04 14.73 -11.36
N ALA A 103 7.70 13.49 -11.00
CA ALA A 103 7.51 12.40 -11.94
C ALA A 103 6.02 12.18 -12.21
N GLU A 104 5.64 12.09 -13.48
CA GLU A 104 4.26 11.87 -13.92
C GLU A 104 4.18 10.65 -14.86
N ARG A 105 3.10 9.86 -14.76
CA ARG A 105 2.82 8.79 -15.73
C ARG A 105 2.47 9.38 -17.10
N THR A 106 2.92 8.73 -18.16
CA THR A 106 2.58 9.08 -19.55
C THR A 106 1.32 8.36 -20.05
N THR A 107 0.80 7.40 -19.28
CA THR A 107 -0.29 6.50 -19.68
C THR A 107 -1.68 6.97 -19.24
N ARG A 108 -1.78 8.00 -18.39
CA ARG A 108 -3.08 8.47 -17.89
C ARG A 108 -3.95 8.97 -19.05
N SER A 109 -5.12 8.36 -19.22
CA SER A 109 -6.08 8.72 -20.26
C SER A 109 -7.25 9.59 -19.76
N GLY A 110 -7.47 9.64 -18.45
CA GLY A 110 -8.52 10.43 -17.78
C GLY A 110 -8.01 11.24 -16.58
N ASP A 111 -8.82 11.35 -15.53
CA ASP A 111 -8.47 12.03 -14.28
C ASP A 111 -7.72 11.11 -13.29
N CYS A 112 -7.87 9.80 -13.44
CA CYS A 112 -7.34 8.79 -12.55
C CYS A 112 -6.39 7.81 -13.26
N ASP A 113 -5.28 7.40 -12.62
CA ASP A 113 -4.37 6.42 -13.22
C ASP A 113 -4.83 4.98 -13.05
N ALA A 114 -5.31 4.63 -11.84
CA ALA A 114 -5.38 3.25 -11.40
C ALA A 114 -6.48 3.01 -10.36
N VAL A 115 -6.71 1.73 -10.05
CA VAL A 115 -7.51 1.29 -8.91
C VAL A 115 -6.69 0.43 -7.97
N ALA A 116 -7.00 0.51 -6.67
CA ALA A 116 -6.62 -0.49 -5.68
C ALA A 116 -7.88 -1.20 -5.20
N ILE A 117 -7.81 -2.52 -4.97
CA ILE A 117 -8.98 -3.36 -4.75
C ILE A 117 -8.92 -3.98 -3.36
N LEU A 118 -9.83 -3.56 -2.47
CA LEU A 118 -10.09 -4.28 -1.24
C LEU A 118 -11.20 -5.29 -1.47
N ALA A 119 -10.84 -6.52 -1.84
CA ALA A 119 -11.80 -7.61 -1.97
C ALA A 119 -12.10 -8.24 -0.60
N LEU A 120 -13.39 -8.32 -0.25
CA LEU A 120 -13.90 -8.97 0.95
C LEU A 120 -14.52 -10.31 0.57
N LEU A 121 -13.77 -11.38 0.79
CA LEU A 121 -14.18 -12.75 0.48
C LEU A 121 -15.01 -13.30 1.61
N LYS A 122 -16.31 -13.43 1.35
CA LYS A 122 -17.35 -13.88 2.30
C LYS A 122 -17.91 -15.24 1.86
N GLY A 123 -18.74 -15.84 2.71
CA GLY A 123 -19.38 -17.13 2.44
C GLY A 123 -18.49 -18.35 2.74
N GLY A 124 -19.13 -19.50 2.93
CA GLY A 124 -18.49 -20.76 3.36
C GLY A 124 -18.13 -20.79 4.86
N PRO A 125 -17.43 -21.85 5.34
CA PRO A 125 -17.11 -22.02 6.76
C PRO A 125 -15.92 -21.18 7.26
N LYS A 126 -15.27 -20.43 6.36
CA LYS A 126 -14.08 -19.63 6.66
C LYS A 126 -14.47 -18.22 7.11
N PRO A 127 -13.66 -17.54 7.94
CA PRO A 127 -13.85 -16.12 8.22
C PRO A 127 -13.78 -15.28 6.94
N THR A 128 -14.21 -14.03 7.03
CA THR A 128 -13.99 -13.05 5.96
C THR A 128 -12.50 -12.85 5.74
N GLU A 129 -12.04 -13.08 4.52
CA GLU A 129 -10.65 -12.91 4.10
C GLU A 129 -10.55 -11.78 3.08
N THR A 130 -9.35 -11.24 2.92
CA THR A 130 -8.97 -10.44 1.76
C THR A 130 -7.87 -11.15 0.98
N VAL A 131 -7.79 -10.89 -0.32
CA VAL A 131 -6.71 -11.40 -1.17
C VAL A 131 -5.67 -10.29 -1.33
N LEU A 132 -4.42 -10.64 -1.08
CA LEU A 132 -3.25 -9.80 -1.31
C LEU A 132 -2.46 -10.34 -2.50
N THR A 133 -1.76 -9.46 -3.19
CA THR A 133 -0.83 -9.81 -4.26
C THR A 133 0.61 -9.66 -3.77
N LEU A 134 1.45 -10.62 -4.14
CA LEU A 134 2.89 -10.62 -3.92
C LEU A 134 3.56 -10.60 -5.29
N GLN A 135 4.22 -9.49 -5.61
CA GLN A 135 4.86 -9.31 -6.91
C GLN A 135 6.19 -8.58 -6.76
N TYR A 136 7.15 -8.91 -7.62
CA TYR A 136 8.43 -8.21 -7.63
C TYR A 136 8.23 -6.84 -8.26
N ARG A 137 8.58 -5.77 -7.54
CA ARG A 137 8.53 -4.40 -8.04
C ARG A 137 9.94 -3.94 -8.38
N PRO A 138 10.32 -3.83 -9.66
CA PRO A 138 11.64 -3.34 -10.06
C PRO A 138 12.06 -2.01 -9.40
N PRO A 139 11.17 -1.01 -9.19
CA PRO A 139 11.54 0.23 -8.51
C PRO A 139 11.95 0.07 -7.03
N VAL A 140 11.53 -1.01 -6.37
CA VAL A 140 11.80 -1.28 -4.95
C VAL A 140 12.86 -2.36 -4.78
N ASP A 141 13.17 -3.13 -5.84
CA ASP A 141 14.07 -4.28 -5.82
C ASP A 141 13.67 -5.34 -4.78
N LYS A 142 12.36 -5.54 -4.61
CA LYS A 142 11.79 -6.47 -3.63
C LYS A 142 10.47 -7.07 -4.12
N LEU A 143 10.10 -8.19 -3.52
CA LEU A 143 8.72 -8.64 -3.49
C LEU A 143 7.90 -7.69 -2.60
N CYS A 144 6.86 -7.11 -3.18
CA CYS A 144 5.93 -6.22 -2.51
C CYS A 144 4.62 -6.94 -2.22
N VAL A 145 4.10 -6.77 -1.01
CA VAL A 145 2.78 -7.20 -0.57
C VAL A 145 1.81 -6.03 -0.73
N GLU A 146 0.81 -6.20 -1.58
CA GLU A 146 -0.09 -5.13 -2.00
C GLU A 146 -1.55 -5.64 -2.04
N LEU A 147 -2.49 -4.70 -2.13
CA LEU A 147 -3.82 -5.03 -2.63
C LEU A 147 -3.73 -5.31 -4.14
N PRO A 148 -4.61 -6.14 -4.72
CA PRO A 148 -4.78 -6.21 -6.17
C PRO A 148 -5.02 -4.81 -6.72
N ALA A 149 -4.40 -4.49 -7.86
CA ALA A 149 -4.40 -3.13 -8.39
C ALA A 149 -3.95 -3.10 -9.84
N GLY A 150 -4.55 -2.21 -10.65
CA GLY A 150 -4.13 -2.02 -12.02
C GLY A 150 -4.57 -0.69 -12.62
N LEU A 151 -4.12 -0.42 -13.85
CA LEU A 151 -4.37 0.85 -14.53
C LEU A 151 -5.80 0.88 -15.07
N ILE A 152 -6.36 2.10 -15.14
CA ILE A 152 -7.68 2.30 -15.76
C ILE A 152 -7.48 2.49 -17.27
N ASP A 153 -8.11 1.61 -18.05
CA ASP A 153 -8.06 1.70 -19.50
C ASP A 153 -8.82 2.90 -20.05
N LYS A 154 -8.48 3.30 -21.28
CA LYS A 154 -9.13 4.43 -21.94
C LYS A 154 -10.63 4.17 -22.11
N GLY A 155 -11.44 5.02 -21.48
CA GLY A 155 -12.90 4.92 -21.53
C GLY A 155 -13.49 3.92 -20.53
N GLU A 156 -12.64 3.27 -19.73
CA GLU A 156 -13.05 2.39 -18.64
C GLU A 156 -13.38 3.21 -17.39
N THR A 157 -14.38 2.77 -16.61
CA THR A 157 -14.64 3.36 -15.29
C THR A 157 -13.79 2.66 -14.24
N ALA A 158 -13.50 3.32 -13.11
CA ALA A 158 -12.76 2.70 -12.02
C ALA A 158 -13.42 1.40 -11.53
N GLU A 159 -14.74 1.34 -11.47
CA GLU A 159 -15.48 0.14 -11.09
C GLU A 159 -15.25 -1.03 -12.05
N LYS A 160 -15.24 -0.75 -13.36
CA LYS A 160 -14.99 -1.77 -14.39
C LYS A 160 -13.54 -2.27 -14.33
N ALA A 161 -12.59 -1.34 -14.22
CA ALA A 161 -11.18 -1.66 -14.02
C ALA A 161 -11.00 -2.56 -12.79
N ALA A 162 -11.62 -2.21 -11.65
CA ALA A 162 -11.49 -2.97 -10.42
C ALA A 162 -12.04 -4.41 -10.52
N VAL A 163 -13.14 -4.62 -11.25
CA VAL A 163 -13.69 -5.96 -11.50
C VAL A 163 -12.79 -6.75 -12.45
N ARG A 164 -12.28 -6.12 -13.50
CA ARG A 164 -11.36 -6.72 -14.47
C ARG A 164 -10.06 -7.16 -13.80
N GLU A 165 -9.38 -6.23 -13.15
CA GLU A 165 -8.09 -6.44 -12.48
C GLU A 165 -8.20 -7.47 -11.34
N LEU A 166 -9.28 -7.45 -10.55
CA LEU A 166 -9.50 -8.51 -9.54
C LEU A 166 -9.53 -9.89 -10.18
N LYS A 167 -10.22 -10.03 -11.31
CA LYS A 167 -10.33 -11.30 -12.01
C LYS A 167 -9.00 -11.70 -12.65
N GLU A 168 -8.31 -10.77 -13.30
CA GLU A 168 -7.01 -11.02 -13.97
C GLU A 168 -5.96 -11.45 -12.96
N GLU A 169 -5.74 -10.68 -11.89
CA GLU A 169 -4.69 -10.96 -10.92
C GLU A 169 -5.04 -12.12 -9.96
N THR A 170 -6.34 -12.34 -9.69
CA THR A 170 -6.75 -13.27 -8.63
C THR A 170 -7.68 -14.40 -9.02
N GLY A 171 -8.36 -14.29 -10.16
CA GLY A 171 -9.39 -15.22 -10.60
C GLY A 171 -10.73 -15.07 -9.88
N TYR A 172 -10.84 -14.16 -8.89
CA TYR A 172 -12.10 -13.94 -8.18
C TYR A 172 -13.03 -13.01 -8.95
N HIS A 173 -14.32 -13.32 -8.83
CA HIS A 173 -15.43 -12.52 -9.31
C HIS A 173 -16.08 -11.81 -8.13
N GLY A 174 -16.13 -10.48 -8.18
CA GLY A 174 -16.69 -9.65 -7.12
C GLY A 174 -17.57 -8.53 -7.65
N ASN A 175 -18.42 -8.01 -6.78
CA ASN A 175 -19.27 -6.86 -7.06
C ASN A 175 -18.74 -5.64 -6.31
N VAL A 176 -18.63 -4.50 -7.00
CA VAL A 176 -18.22 -3.25 -6.35
C VAL A 176 -19.29 -2.82 -5.37
N VAL A 177 -18.90 -2.64 -4.11
CA VAL A 177 -19.78 -2.11 -3.05
C VAL A 177 -19.51 -0.63 -2.77
N ARG A 178 -18.28 -0.18 -3.03
CA ARG A 178 -17.89 1.22 -2.83
C ARG A 178 -16.70 1.59 -3.69
N THR A 179 -16.73 2.80 -4.23
CA THR A 179 -15.58 3.46 -4.87
C THR A 179 -15.31 4.79 -4.17
N THR A 180 -14.05 5.12 -3.93
CA THR A 180 -13.68 6.42 -3.36
C THR A 180 -13.57 7.52 -4.41
N GLY A 181 -13.43 8.78 -3.96
CA GLY A 181 -12.80 9.81 -4.79
C GLY A 181 -11.33 9.48 -5.10
N ILE A 182 -10.69 10.31 -5.93
CA ILE A 182 -9.28 10.15 -6.27
C ILE A 182 -8.41 10.36 -5.02
N GLN A 183 -7.47 9.45 -4.81
CA GLN A 183 -6.45 9.50 -3.77
C GLN A 183 -5.08 9.63 -4.42
N VAL A 184 -4.20 10.45 -3.85
CA VAL A 184 -2.85 10.68 -4.35
C VAL A 184 -1.86 9.75 -3.65
N ASN A 185 -0.97 9.11 -4.40
CA ASN A 185 -0.11 8.05 -3.88
C ASN A 185 1.14 8.60 -3.17
N ASP A 186 1.80 9.57 -3.78
CA ASP A 186 2.97 10.26 -3.22
C ASP A 186 2.98 11.72 -3.70
N PRO A 187 2.17 12.61 -3.06
CA PRO A 187 1.96 13.97 -3.53
C PRO A 187 3.18 14.89 -3.40
N GLY A 188 4.23 14.46 -2.67
CA GLY A 188 5.49 15.19 -2.59
C GLY A 188 6.39 14.98 -3.82
N LEU A 189 6.18 13.91 -4.58
CA LEU A 189 7.06 13.52 -5.69
C LEU A 189 6.31 13.39 -7.02
N THR A 190 5.11 12.82 -7.00
CA THR A 190 4.38 12.42 -8.21
C THR A 190 2.98 12.99 -8.25
N ASN A 191 2.40 13.03 -9.45
CA ASN A 191 0.96 13.24 -9.60
C ASN A 191 0.17 11.91 -9.61
N ALA A 192 0.84 10.76 -9.38
CA ALA A 192 0.23 9.44 -9.48
C ALA A 192 -0.90 9.29 -8.46
N ASN A 193 -2.03 8.78 -8.92
CA ASN A 193 -3.24 8.71 -8.13
C ASN A 193 -4.01 7.42 -8.41
N MET A 194 -4.97 7.11 -7.55
CA MET A 194 -5.84 5.94 -7.73
C MET A 194 -7.18 6.13 -7.01
N LYS A 195 -8.13 5.25 -7.30
CA LYS A 195 -9.34 5.08 -6.48
C LYS A 195 -9.26 3.75 -5.73
N LEU A 196 -9.71 3.73 -4.49
CA LEU A 196 -9.95 2.48 -3.77
C LEU A 196 -11.35 1.97 -4.14
N CYS A 197 -11.41 0.74 -4.64
CA CYS A 197 -12.64 0.01 -4.89
C CYS A 197 -12.74 -1.14 -3.87
N ILE A 198 -13.84 -1.16 -3.12
CA ILE A 198 -14.16 -2.26 -2.21
C ILE A 198 -15.10 -3.18 -2.96
N LEU A 199 -14.76 -4.47 -3.04
CA LEU A 199 -15.55 -5.48 -3.74
C LEU A 199 -15.97 -6.57 -2.76
N ASP A 200 -17.23 -6.97 -2.82
CA ASP A 200 -17.70 -8.17 -2.13
C ASP A 200 -17.57 -9.38 -3.07
N VAL A 201 -16.94 -10.43 -2.57
CA VAL A 201 -16.73 -11.70 -3.27
C VAL A 201 -17.47 -12.79 -2.50
N ASP A 202 -18.49 -13.40 -3.09
CA ASP A 202 -19.18 -14.54 -2.50
C ASP A 202 -18.50 -15.85 -2.93
N ARG A 203 -17.82 -16.50 -1.99
CA ARG A 203 -17.10 -17.77 -2.23
C ARG A 203 -18.01 -18.98 -2.36
N SER A 204 -19.31 -18.86 -2.06
CA SER A 204 -20.26 -19.94 -2.28
C SER A 204 -20.69 -20.08 -3.74
N LEU A 205 -20.43 -19.06 -4.56
CA LEU A 205 -20.73 -19.08 -5.99
C LEU A 205 -19.73 -19.98 -6.76
N PRO A 206 -20.19 -20.75 -7.77
CA PRO A 206 -19.36 -21.67 -8.53
C PRO A 206 -18.07 -21.06 -9.13
N GLU A 207 -18.16 -19.85 -9.64
CA GLU A 207 -17.04 -19.10 -10.24
C GLU A 207 -15.92 -18.77 -9.23
N ASN A 208 -16.24 -18.71 -7.93
CA ASN A 208 -15.29 -18.35 -6.87
C ASN A 208 -14.78 -19.56 -6.06
N MET A 209 -15.27 -20.77 -6.34
CA MET A 209 -14.80 -21.99 -5.66
C MET A 209 -13.40 -22.39 -6.10
N HIS A 210 -13.06 -22.19 -7.37
CA HIS A 210 -11.77 -22.53 -7.97
C HIS A 210 -11.22 -21.37 -8.83
N PRO A 211 -10.88 -20.23 -8.21
CA PRO A 211 -10.47 -19.02 -8.93
C PRO A 211 -9.12 -19.23 -9.63
N VAL A 212 -9.13 -19.04 -10.94
CA VAL A 212 -7.93 -19.12 -11.80
C VAL A 212 -7.58 -17.71 -12.27
N ALA A 213 -6.42 -17.22 -11.84
CA ALA A 213 -5.88 -15.94 -12.28
C ALA A 213 -5.37 -16.05 -13.73
N THR A 214 -5.48 -14.95 -14.46
CA THR A 214 -5.00 -14.78 -15.83
C THR A 214 -4.25 -13.44 -15.95
N PRO A 215 -3.10 -13.30 -15.25
CA PRO A 215 -2.33 -12.06 -15.27
C PRO A 215 -1.77 -11.80 -16.69
N GLU A 216 -1.43 -10.55 -16.97
CA GLU A 216 -0.88 -10.17 -18.29
C GLU A 216 0.54 -10.71 -18.51
N ASP A 217 1.03 -10.62 -19.75
CA ASP A 217 2.42 -10.99 -20.04
C ASP A 217 3.40 -10.08 -19.28
N GLY A 218 4.36 -10.70 -18.60
CA GLY A 218 5.31 -10.00 -17.72
C GLY A 218 4.85 -9.83 -16.28
N GLU A 219 3.61 -10.19 -15.95
CA GLU A 219 3.10 -10.19 -14.57
C GLU A 219 3.26 -11.56 -13.92
N PHE A 220 3.97 -11.58 -12.78
CA PHE A 220 4.17 -12.78 -11.97
C PHE A 220 3.68 -12.51 -10.55
N ILE A 221 2.45 -12.90 -10.29
CA ILE A 221 1.73 -12.58 -9.07
C ILE A 221 1.49 -13.85 -8.24
N ASP A 222 2.02 -13.90 -7.03
CA ASP A 222 1.59 -14.84 -5.99
C ASP A 222 0.42 -14.23 -5.20
N ARG A 223 -0.54 -15.06 -4.78
CA ARG A 223 -1.74 -14.60 -4.07
C ARG A 223 -1.73 -15.11 -2.65
N ARG A 224 -2.05 -14.24 -1.70
CA ARG A 224 -2.19 -14.62 -0.29
C ARG A 224 -3.57 -14.26 0.23
N LEU A 225 -4.31 -15.28 0.67
CA LEU A 225 -5.56 -15.07 1.41
C LEU A 225 -5.22 -14.79 2.87
N VAL A 226 -5.74 -13.69 3.39
CA VAL A 226 -5.50 -13.25 4.77
C VAL A 226 -6.83 -12.96 5.44
N PRO A 227 -7.16 -13.60 6.58
CA PRO A 227 -8.31 -13.20 7.38
C PRO A 227 -8.20 -11.72 7.75
N VAL A 228 -9.26 -10.93 7.51
CA VAL A 228 -9.22 -9.47 7.69
C VAL A 228 -8.79 -9.10 9.12
N ARG A 229 -9.26 -9.85 10.11
CA ARG A 229 -8.90 -9.69 11.53
C ARG A 229 -7.41 -9.92 11.85
N GLU A 230 -6.70 -10.65 10.99
CA GLU A 230 -5.28 -10.99 11.16
C GLU A 230 -4.39 -10.14 10.24
N LEU A 231 -4.97 -9.20 9.49
CA LEU A 231 -4.26 -8.45 8.45
C LEU A 231 -3.01 -7.75 9.01
N LEU A 232 -3.13 -6.98 10.09
CA LEU A 232 -1.99 -6.27 10.67
C LEU A 232 -0.85 -7.22 11.05
N ALA A 233 -1.15 -8.25 11.84
CA ALA A 233 -0.16 -9.23 12.28
C ALA A 233 0.51 -9.95 11.09
N LYS A 234 -0.23 -10.24 10.01
CA LYS A 234 0.34 -10.84 8.79
C LYS A 234 1.25 -9.88 8.04
N LEU A 235 0.89 -8.60 7.93
CA LEU A 235 1.74 -7.60 7.29
C LEU A 235 3.05 -7.38 8.06
N GLU A 236 3.00 -7.34 9.39
CA GLU A 236 4.20 -7.25 10.24
C GLU A 236 5.09 -8.49 10.06
N ALA A 237 4.51 -9.69 10.00
CA ALA A 237 5.25 -10.91 9.72
C ALA A 237 5.91 -10.87 8.34
N PHE A 238 5.22 -10.39 7.30
CA PHE A 238 5.82 -10.23 5.97
C PHE A 238 7.01 -9.26 5.96
N GLN A 239 6.95 -8.16 6.74
CA GLN A 239 8.09 -7.27 6.88
C GLN A 239 9.28 -7.95 7.59
N GLN A 240 9.02 -8.78 8.61
CA GLN A 240 10.05 -9.58 9.28
C GLN A 240 10.68 -10.63 8.35
N GLU A 241 9.92 -11.15 7.39
CA GLU A 241 10.40 -12.04 6.32
C GLU A 241 11.19 -11.29 5.22
N GLY A 242 11.28 -9.96 5.29
CA GLY A 242 12.04 -9.12 4.35
C GLY A 242 11.24 -8.64 3.13
N LEU A 243 9.93 -8.93 3.08
CA LEU A 243 9.05 -8.40 2.04
C LEU A 243 8.77 -6.91 2.26
N ALA A 244 8.61 -6.16 1.18
CA ALA A 244 8.13 -4.79 1.26
C ALA A 244 6.60 -4.79 1.39
N VAL A 245 6.04 -4.08 2.35
CA VAL A 245 4.58 -3.93 2.47
C VAL A 245 4.18 -2.55 1.98
N ASP A 246 3.15 -2.50 1.13
CA ASP A 246 2.61 -1.23 0.66
C ASP A 246 2.09 -0.36 1.81
N ALA A 247 2.43 0.93 1.75
CA ALA A 247 2.08 1.88 2.81
C ALA A 247 0.55 2.00 3.00
N ARG A 248 -0.24 2.03 1.92
CA ARG A 248 -1.71 2.16 2.01
C ARG A 248 -2.31 0.92 2.67
N LEU A 249 -1.81 -0.26 2.31
CA LEU A 249 -2.21 -1.52 2.92
C LEU A 249 -1.87 -1.58 4.42
N MET A 250 -0.66 -1.18 4.81
CA MET A 250 -0.28 -1.10 6.23
C MET A 250 -1.12 -0.10 7.01
N HIS A 251 -1.33 1.11 6.47
CA HIS A 251 -2.17 2.12 7.11
C HIS A 251 -3.62 1.65 7.28
N LEU A 252 -4.19 0.95 6.29
CA LEU A 252 -5.51 0.33 6.38
C LEU A 252 -5.57 -0.69 7.53
N ALA A 253 -4.58 -1.57 7.62
CA ALA A 253 -4.52 -2.61 8.65
C ALA A 253 -4.39 -2.02 10.06
N ILE A 254 -3.54 -1.00 10.24
CA ILE A 254 -3.43 -0.25 11.50
C ILE A 254 -4.76 0.42 11.84
N GLY A 255 -5.39 1.09 10.86
CA GLY A 255 -6.69 1.74 11.06
C GLY A 255 -7.80 0.76 11.49
N MET A 256 -7.86 -0.42 10.88
CA MET A 256 -8.78 -1.50 11.28
C MET A 256 -8.48 -2.02 12.69
N ASN A 257 -7.21 -2.14 13.07
CA ASN A 257 -6.85 -2.59 14.42
C ASN A 257 -7.19 -1.51 15.47
N LEU A 258 -6.95 -0.23 15.15
CA LEU A 258 -7.30 0.89 16.01
C LEU A 258 -8.81 1.09 16.15
N SER A 259 -9.63 0.69 15.19
CA SER A 259 -11.09 0.86 15.33
C SER A 259 -11.63 0.10 16.52
N GLY A 260 -11.10 -1.10 16.85
CA GLY A 260 -11.46 -1.82 18.07
C GLY A 260 -11.12 -1.02 19.34
N PHE A 261 -9.93 -0.41 19.37
CA PHE A 261 -9.50 0.47 20.46
C PHE A 261 -10.38 1.74 20.61
N LEU A 262 -10.86 2.30 19.49
CA LEU A 262 -11.72 3.48 19.51
C LEU A 262 -13.16 3.15 19.92
N THR A 263 -13.67 1.97 19.56
CA THR A 263 -15.02 1.54 19.94
C THR A 263 -15.15 1.15 21.41
N ASP A 264 -14.05 0.78 22.08
CA ASP A 264 -14.02 0.42 23.50
C ASP A 264 -14.18 1.63 24.46
N THR A 265 -14.39 2.85 23.94
CA THR A 265 -14.55 4.07 24.76
C THR A 265 -15.98 4.55 24.92
N VAL A 266 -16.98 3.82 24.41
CA VAL A 266 -18.41 4.12 24.61
C VAL A 266 -19.06 3.03 25.44
N ASP A 267 -18.63 2.89 26.69
CA ASP A 267 -19.43 2.33 27.79
C ASP A 267 -18.79 2.78 29.10
N GLY A 268 -19.27 3.91 29.63
CA GLY A 268 -18.62 4.53 30.78
C GLY A 268 -19.28 5.79 31.33
N SER A 269 -20.60 5.82 31.42
CA SER A 269 -21.28 6.65 32.43
C SER A 269 -22.64 6.03 32.78
N SER A 270 -22.60 5.25 33.87
CA SER A 270 -23.57 5.17 34.98
C SER A 270 -24.95 5.77 34.79
#